data_AF-A8QW37-F1
#
_entry.id   AF-A8QW37-F1
#
_cell.length_a   1.000
_cell.length_b   1.000
_cell.length_c   1.000
_cell.angle_alpha   90.00
_cell.angle_beta   90.00
_cell.angle_gamma   90.00
#
_symmetry.space_group_name_H-M   'P 1'
#
loop_
_entity.id
_entity.type
_entity.pdbx_description
1 polymer ?
#
loop_
_entity_poly.entity_id
_entity_poly.type
_entity_poly.pdbx_seq_one_letter_code
_entity_poly.pdbx_strand_id
1 'polypeptide(L)'
;MAPAPSFHGHLWTYNPVRGSCLLLLLVMSNLLLCQGNPCPSCGPDVFATSLRSRTDLFIKFAWLSHDLHNRSTIMFQEFNETYAQGKLYHVNAANSCQTNAFDFPESRDKAHQLSNEIITKWALVLLYSWNDPLYHLVTELQRTKELPETFISNTEDIEDMSERLQKFLESHFKKISHT
;
A
#
# COMPACT_ATOMS: atom_id res chain seq x y z
N MET A 1 -5.57 -14.12 76.29
CA MET A 1 -5.50 -15.30 75.39
C MET A 1 -6.87 -15.52 74.77
N ALA A 2 -7.00 -15.30 73.46
CA ALA A 2 -8.19 -15.71 72.71
C ALA A 2 -7.92 -17.11 72.10
N PRO A 3 -8.92 -18.00 72.00
CA PRO A 3 -8.73 -19.31 71.37
C PRO A 3 -8.67 -19.17 69.84
N ALA A 4 -7.89 -20.04 69.20
CA ALA A 4 -7.72 -20.08 67.75
C ALA A 4 -9.01 -20.51 67.03
N PRO A 5 -9.32 -19.97 65.84
CA PRO A 5 -10.47 -20.41 65.08
C PRO A 5 -10.20 -21.78 64.42
N SER A 6 -11.17 -22.68 64.55
CA SER A 6 -11.18 -23.99 63.91
C SER A 6 -11.46 -23.84 62.41
N PHE A 7 -10.54 -24.33 61.58
CA PHE A 7 -10.80 -24.51 60.15
C PHE A 7 -11.69 -25.74 59.95
N HIS A 8 -12.99 -25.52 59.75
CA HIS A 8 -13.84 -26.51 59.09
C HIS A 8 -13.70 -26.29 57.58
N GLY A 9 -12.98 -27.19 56.92
CA GLY A 9 -12.94 -27.27 55.48
C GLY A 9 -14.34 -27.52 54.94
N HIS A 10 -14.93 -26.52 54.30
CA HIS A 10 -16.15 -26.71 53.53
C HIS A 10 -15.83 -27.64 52.36
N LEU A 11 -16.30 -28.87 52.45
CA LEU A 11 -16.34 -29.83 51.35
C LEU A 11 -17.22 -29.22 50.24
N TRP A 12 -16.60 -28.64 49.22
CA TRP A 12 -17.30 -28.24 48.00
C TRP A 12 -17.83 -29.51 47.34
N THR A 13 -19.11 -29.81 47.56
CA THR A 13 -19.82 -30.77 46.73
C THR A 13 -19.97 -30.13 45.36
N TYR A 14 -19.01 -30.40 44.47
CA TYR A 14 -19.15 -30.13 43.04
C TYR A 14 -20.40 -30.89 42.58
N ASN A 15 -21.48 -30.15 42.35
CA ASN A 15 -22.75 -30.72 41.92
C ASN A 15 -22.71 -30.71 40.38
N PRO A 16 -22.37 -31.84 39.72
CA PRO A 16 -22.05 -31.85 38.29
C PRO A 16 -23.26 -31.45 37.43
N VAL A 17 -24.47 -31.66 37.96
CA VAL A 17 -25.74 -31.27 37.30
C VAL A 17 -25.89 -29.75 37.23
N ARG A 18 -25.43 -29.01 38.25
CA ARG A 18 -25.56 -27.54 38.31
C ARG A 18 -24.53 -26.83 37.43
N GLY A 19 -23.32 -27.37 37.35
CA GLY A 19 -22.27 -26.91 36.42
C GLY A 19 -22.63 -27.19 34.96
N SER A 20 -23.19 -28.36 34.67
CA SER A 20 -23.69 -28.73 33.34
C SER A 20 -24.82 -27.81 32.88
N CYS A 21 -25.77 -27.48 33.76
CA CYS A 21 -26.87 -26.57 33.43
C CYS A 21 -26.39 -25.12 33.18
N LEU A 22 -25.41 -24.64 33.95
CA LEU A 22 -24.78 -23.33 33.71
C LEU A 22 -24.00 -23.28 32.39
N LEU A 23 -23.27 -24.35 32.06
CA LEU A 23 -22.57 -24.50 30.78
C LEU A 23 -23.56 -24.55 29.61
N LEU A 24 -24.64 -25.32 29.75
CA LEU A 24 -25.73 -25.37 28.76
C LEU A 24 -26.38 -24.00 28.58
N LEU A 25 -26.66 -23.27 29.66
CA LEU A 25 -27.20 -21.91 29.58
C LEU A 25 -26.23 -20.94 28.90
N LEU A 26 -24.93 -21.04 29.17
CA LEU A 26 -23.90 -20.25 28.50
C LEU A 26 -23.81 -20.57 27.00
N VAL A 27 -23.83 -21.86 26.62
CA VAL A 27 -23.80 -22.29 25.22
C VAL A 27 -25.06 -21.83 24.49
N MET A 28 -26.24 -22.01 25.09
CA MET A 28 -27.51 -21.57 24.51
C MET A 28 -27.59 -20.04 24.43
N SER A 29 -27.04 -19.31 25.40
CA SER A 29 -26.95 -17.84 25.34
C SER A 29 -26.07 -17.39 24.18
N ASN A 30 -24.91 -18.01 23.96
CA ASN A 30 -24.05 -17.70 22.82
C ASN A 30 -24.70 -18.04 21.47
N LEU A 31 -25.45 -19.15 21.38
CA LEU A 31 -26.21 -19.52 20.18
C LEU A 31 -27.37 -18.55 19.91
N LEU A 32 -28.07 -18.08 20.96
CA LEU A 32 -29.18 -17.14 20.86
C LEU A 32 -28.69 -15.70 20.57
N LEU A 33 -27.53 -15.31 21.10
CA LEU A 33 -26.88 -14.02 20.81
C LEU A 33 -26.43 -13.92 19.34
N CYS A 34 -26.09 -15.04 18.70
CA CYS A 34 -25.75 -15.11 17.28
C CYS A 34 -26.98 -15.39 16.39
N GLN A 35 -28.16 -14.83 16.71
CA GLN A 35 -29.47 -15.06 16.08
C GLN A 35 -29.48 -14.77 14.56
N GLY A 36 -28.92 -15.68 13.74
CA GLY A 36 -28.92 -15.61 12.27
C GLY A 36 -27.98 -14.55 11.65
N ASN A 37 -27.31 -13.72 12.45
CA ASN A 37 -26.32 -12.75 11.99
C ASN A 37 -24.90 -13.20 12.39
N PRO A 38 -23.85 -12.92 11.58
CA PRO A 38 -22.48 -13.25 11.95
C PRO A 38 -22.13 -12.56 13.27
N CYS A 39 -21.77 -13.36 14.27
CA CYS A 39 -21.47 -12.90 15.61
C CYS A 39 -20.27 -11.92 15.59
N PRO A 40 -20.32 -10.74 16.25
CA PRO A 40 -19.23 -9.76 16.20
C PRO A 40 -17.88 -10.31 16.68
N SER A 41 -17.91 -11.30 17.56
CA SER A 41 -16.72 -12.00 18.09
C SER A 41 -16.17 -13.10 17.17
N CYS A 42 -16.92 -13.52 16.14
CA CYS A 42 -16.53 -14.58 15.20
C CYS A 42 -16.22 -14.05 13.79
N GLY A 43 -16.35 -12.74 13.57
CA GLY A 43 -15.75 -12.08 12.41
C GLY A 43 -14.22 -11.99 12.60
N PRO A 44 -13.44 -11.98 11.51
CA PRO A 44 -12.03 -11.63 11.64
C PRO A 44 -11.95 -10.25 12.30
N ASP A 45 -11.11 -10.13 13.33
CA ASP A 45 -10.94 -8.91 14.12
C ASP A 45 -10.93 -7.69 13.19
N VAL A 46 -11.85 -6.74 13.41
CA VAL A 46 -12.03 -5.56 12.55
C VAL A 46 -10.71 -4.77 12.45
N PHE A 47 -9.90 -4.79 13.52
CA PHE A 47 -8.57 -4.20 13.50
C PHE A 47 -7.59 -5.01 12.65
N ALA A 48 -7.55 -6.34 12.81
CA ALA A 48 -6.71 -7.22 11.99
C ALA A 48 -7.06 -7.18 10.50
N THR A 49 -8.34 -7.11 10.16
CA THR A 49 -8.82 -6.96 8.77
C THR A 49 -8.50 -5.58 8.19
N SER A 50 -8.70 -4.51 8.97
CA SER A 50 -8.32 -3.15 8.56
C SER A 50 -6.80 -3.01 8.35
N LEU A 51 -5.99 -3.61 9.23
CA LEU A 51 -4.53 -3.58 9.11
C LEU A 51 -4.04 -4.39 7.91
N ARG A 52 -4.60 -5.60 7.70
CA ARG A 52 -4.32 -6.42 6.52
C ARG A 52 -4.68 -5.68 5.23
N SER A 53 -5.86 -5.07 5.18
CA SER A 53 -6.30 -4.26 4.03
C SER A 53 -5.31 -3.13 3.73
N ARG A 54 -4.82 -2.41 4.74
CA ARG A 54 -3.81 -1.35 4.55
C ARG A 54 -2.47 -1.90 4.05
N THR A 55 -2.01 -3.03 4.58
CA THR A 55 -0.77 -3.67 4.12
C THR A 55 -0.88 -4.13 2.67
N ASP A 56 -1.98 -4.76 2.30
CA ASP A 56 -2.23 -5.22 0.92
C ASP A 56 -2.23 -4.04 -0.08
N LEU A 57 -2.77 -2.89 0.35
CA LEU A 57 -2.75 -1.65 -0.41
C LEU A 57 -1.31 -1.15 -0.65
N PHE A 58 -0.47 -1.10 0.40
CA PHE A 58 0.93 -0.69 0.24
C PHE A 58 1.73 -1.68 -0.62
N ILE A 59 1.48 -2.98 -0.50
CA ILE A 59 2.10 -3.99 -1.36
C ILE A 59 1.73 -3.75 -2.82
N LYS A 60 0.45 -3.49 -3.11
CA LYS A 60 -0.01 -3.16 -4.47
C LYS A 60 0.65 -1.90 -5.02
N PHE A 61 0.77 -0.86 -4.20
CA PHE A 61 1.45 0.39 -4.57
C PHE A 61 2.94 0.17 -4.88
N ALA A 62 3.64 -0.56 -4.01
CA ALA A 62 5.05 -0.87 -4.19
C ALA A 62 5.29 -1.70 -5.46
N TRP A 63 4.42 -2.69 -5.71
CA TRP A 63 4.49 -3.52 -6.91
C TRP A 63 4.28 -2.71 -8.18
N LEU A 64 3.25 -1.84 -8.21
CA LEU A 64 2.99 -0.98 -9.36
C LEU A 64 4.11 0.05 -9.60
N SER A 65 4.69 0.61 -8.54
CA SER A 65 5.82 1.54 -8.63
C SER A 65 7.08 0.85 -9.18
N HIS A 66 7.32 -0.38 -8.74
CA HIS A 66 8.43 -1.19 -9.21
C HIS A 66 8.26 -1.59 -10.68
N ASP A 67 7.04 -1.95 -11.09
CA ASP A 67 6.74 -2.28 -12.49
C ASP A 67 6.93 -1.07 -13.42
N LEU A 68 6.42 0.10 -13.01
CA LEU A 68 6.66 1.37 -13.70
C LEU A 68 8.16 1.65 -13.89
N HIS A 69 8.95 1.51 -12.83
CA HIS A 69 10.40 1.74 -12.87
C HIS A 69 11.11 0.76 -13.82
N ASN A 70 10.76 -0.53 -13.74
CA ASN A 70 11.35 -1.56 -14.59
C ASN A 70 11.00 -1.32 -16.06
N ARG A 71 9.74 -1.03 -16.36
CA ARG A 71 9.28 -0.74 -17.73
C ARG A 71 9.98 0.48 -18.31
N SER A 72 10.11 1.55 -17.51
CA SER A 72 10.85 2.76 -17.89
C SER A 72 12.32 2.47 -18.17
N THR A 73 12.95 1.61 -17.37
CA THR A 73 14.34 1.19 -17.55
C THR A 73 14.54 0.41 -18.83
N ILE A 74 13.65 -0.55 -19.12
CA ILE A 74 13.67 -1.34 -20.36
C ILE A 74 13.53 -0.42 -21.57
N MET A 75 12.52 0.47 -21.57
CA MET A 75 12.31 1.41 -22.67
C MET A 75 13.50 2.36 -22.88
N PHE A 76 14.11 2.85 -21.80
CA PHE A 76 15.32 3.67 -21.88
C PHE A 76 16.50 2.90 -22.47
N GLN A 77 16.70 1.64 -22.08
CA GLN A 77 17.75 0.78 -22.62
C GLN A 77 17.54 0.52 -24.11
N GLU A 78 16.34 0.11 -24.52
CA GLU A 78 15.97 -0.11 -25.93
C GLU A 78 16.21 1.16 -26.77
N PHE A 79 15.80 2.32 -26.26
CA PHE A 79 16.07 3.60 -26.92
C PHE A 79 17.58 3.87 -27.06
N ASN A 80 18.32 3.68 -25.96
CA ASN A 80 19.74 3.95 -25.94
C ASN A 80 20.52 3.08 -26.92
N GLU A 81 20.27 1.76 -26.92
CA GLU A 81 20.92 0.81 -27.81
C GLU A 81 20.57 1.06 -29.28
N THR A 82 19.30 1.37 -29.57
CA THR A 82 18.83 1.52 -30.96
C THR A 82 19.21 2.87 -31.55
N TYR A 83 19.12 3.96 -30.77
CA TYR A 83 19.15 5.31 -31.33
C TYR A 83 20.30 6.17 -30.83
N ALA A 84 20.81 5.93 -29.61
CA ALA A 84 21.76 6.85 -28.95
C ALA A 84 23.20 6.32 -28.83
N GLN A 85 23.40 5.01 -28.83
CA GLN A 85 24.71 4.39 -28.66
C GLN A 85 25.69 4.83 -29.74
N GLY A 86 26.90 5.23 -29.33
CA GLY A 86 27.96 5.69 -30.23
C GLY A 86 27.75 7.09 -30.83
N LYS A 87 26.61 7.74 -30.56
CA LYS A 87 26.36 9.14 -30.93
C LYS A 87 26.66 10.04 -29.73
N LEU A 88 27.03 11.29 -30.00
CA LEU A 88 27.35 12.30 -28.97
C LEU A 88 26.09 12.84 -28.27
N TYR A 89 25.10 11.99 -27.98
CA TYR A 89 23.99 12.31 -27.07
C TYR A 89 24.38 12.16 -25.61
N HIS A 90 25.67 12.27 -25.29
CA HIS A 90 26.13 12.44 -23.92
C HIS A 90 25.76 13.85 -23.44
N VAL A 91 24.46 14.14 -23.48
CA VAL A 91 23.81 15.13 -22.66
C VAL A 91 24.11 14.68 -21.24
N ASN A 92 24.58 15.60 -20.42
CA ASN A 92 24.76 15.41 -18.99
C ASN A 92 23.35 15.30 -18.35
N ALA A 93 22.60 14.25 -18.76
CA ALA A 93 21.15 14.16 -18.67
C ALA A 93 20.68 14.08 -17.23
N ALA A 94 21.55 13.59 -16.34
CA ALA A 94 21.35 13.57 -14.89
C ALA A 94 20.96 14.95 -14.33
N ASN A 95 21.50 16.04 -14.89
CA ASN A 95 21.21 17.40 -14.42
C ASN A 95 20.08 18.10 -15.22
N SER A 96 19.49 17.42 -16.21
CA SER A 96 18.50 18.02 -17.12
C SER A 96 17.05 17.66 -16.81
N CYS A 97 16.80 16.86 -15.76
CA CYS A 97 15.44 16.51 -15.37
C CYS A 97 14.68 17.74 -14.86
N GLN A 98 13.47 17.96 -15.35
CA GLN A 98 12.57 19.02 -14.85
C GLN A 98 12.34 18.93 -13.34
N THR A 99 12.38 17.71 -12.80
CA THR A 99 12.19 17.42 -11.38
C THR A 99 13.38 17.79 -10.49
N ASN A 100 14.53 18.15 -11.06
CA ASN A 100 15.70 18.58 -10.28
C ASN A 100 15.48 19.92 -9.55
N ALA A 101 14.44 20.67 -9.92
CA ALA A 101 14.03 21.87 -9.20
C ALA A 101 13.42 21.60 -7.81
N PHE A 102 13.11 20.33 -7.49
CA PHE A 102 12.52 19.94 -6.22
C PHE A 102 13.56 19.29 -5.30
N ASP A 103 13.53 19.67 -4.02
CA ASP A 103 14.42 19.14 -2.98
C ASP A 103 13.94 17.78 -2.45
N PHE A 104 13.94 16.76 -3.31
CA PHE A 104 13.61 15.39 -2.90
C PHE A 104 14.65 14.83 -1.89
N PRO A 105 14.23 13.96 -0.95
CA PRO A 105 15.17 13.33 -0.03
C PRO A 105 16.11 12.36 -0.78
N GLU A 106 17.36 12.77 -0.96
CA GLU A 106 18.38 12.00 -1.69
C GLU A 106 18.87 10.75 -0.96
N SER A 107 18.64 10.65 0.35
CA SER A 107 19.12 9.54 1.16
C SER A 107 18.01 8.96 2.02
N ARG A 108 18.20 7.67 2.34
CA ARG A 108 17.31 6.95 3.26
C ARG A 108 17.20 7.67 4.61
N ASP A 109 18.29 8.19 5.16
CA ASP A 109 18.29 8.88 6.45
C ASP A 109 17.48 10.19 6.41
N LYS A 110 17.62 10.98 5.33
CA LYS A 110 16.80 12.17 5.11
C LYS A 110 15.32 11.79 4.98
N ALA A 111 15.02 10.70 4.26
CA ALA A 111 13.65 10.22 4.08
C ALA A 111 13.00 9.75 5.40
N HIS A 112 13.74 9.06 6.29
CA HIS A 112 13.22 8.62 7.60
C HIS A 112 12.90 9.77 8.55
N GLN A 113 13.46 10.96 8.32
CA GLN A 113 13.17 12.16 9.11
C GLN A 113 11.87 12.86 8.67
N LEU A 114 11.34 12.53 7.49
CA LEU A 114 10.11 13.13 6.97
C LEU A 114 8.86 12.40 7.49
N SER A 115 7.78 13.14 7.66
CA SER A 115 6.49 12.52 7.96
C SER A 115 5.96 11.76 6.74
N ASN A 116 5.14 10.73 6.98
CA ASN A 116 4.45 9.99 5.90
C ASN A 116 3.64 10.91 4.98
N GLU A 117 3.06 11.99 5.53
CA GLU A 117 2.34 13.01 4.77
C GLU A 117 3.26 13.73 3.78
N ILE A 118 4.45 14.16 4.22
CA ILE A 118 5.42 14.85 3.37
C ILE A 118 5.95 13.91 2.29
N ILE A 119 6.29 12.66 2.64
CA ILE A 119 6.73 11.66 1.65
C ILE A 119 5.64 11.42 0.60
N THR A 120 4.38 11.31 1.02
CA THR A 120 3.24 11.12 0.11
C THR A 120 3.04 12.33 -0.80
N LYS A 121 3.18 13.56 -0.26
CA LYS A 121 3.13 14.79 -1.06
C LYS A 121 4.23 14.82 -2.12
N TRP A 122 5.46 14.47 -1.77
CA TRP A 122 6.56 14.40 -2.73
C TRP A 122 6.31 13.36 -3.83
N ALA A 123 5.80 12.19 -3.48
CA ALA A 123 5.42 11.18 -4.47
C ALA A 123 4.34 11.70 -5.44
N LEU A 124 3.33 12.40 -4.93
CA LEU A 124 2.30 13.04 -5.77
C LEU A 124 2.87 14.14 -6.66
N VAL A 125 3.69 15.05 -6.12
CA VAL A 125 4.36 16.11 -6.90
C VAL A 125 5.19 15.51 -8.02
N LEU A 126 5.92 14.42 -7.76
CA LEU A 126 6.69 13.72 -8.77
C LEU A 126 5.78 13.17 -9.88
N LEU A 127 4.71 12.45 -9.53
CA LEU A 127 3.77 11.88 -10.52
C LEU A 127 3.10 12.98 -11.37
N TYR A 128 2.59 14.05 -10.74
CA TYR A 128 2.01 15.17 -11.46
C TYR A 128 2.99 15.84 -12.43
N SER A 129 4.27 15.95 -12.04
CA SER A 129 5.31 16.55 -12.89
C SER A 129 5.59 15.75 -14.16
N TRP A 130 5.18 14.48 -14.20
CA TRP A 130 5.35 13.59 -15.35
C TRP A 130 4.11 13.45 -16.23
N ASN A 131 2.96 14.02 -15.85
CA ASN A 131 1.72 13.91 -16.64
C ASN A 131 1.87 14.51 -18.05
N ASP A 132 2.26 15.78 -18.16
CA ASP A 132 2.42 16.43 -19.46
C ASP A 132 3.55 15.79 -20.29
N PRO A 133 4.76 15.52 -19.72
CA PRO A 133 5.82 14.84 -20.46
C PRO A 133 5.41 13.46 -21.00
N LEU A 134 4.71 12.63 -20.22
CA LEU A 134 4.27 11.30 -20.66
C LEU A 134 3.19 11.40 -21.74
N TYR A 135 2.21 12.27 -21.55
CA TYR A 135 1.16 12.51 -22.56
C TYR A 135 1.76 12.92 -23.90
N HIS A 136 2.69 13.87 -23.89
CA HIS A 136 3.37 14.31 -25.11
C HIS A 136 4.25 13.21 -25.70
N LEU A 137 4.95 12.44 -24.86
CA LEU A 137 5.76 11.32 -25.33
C LEU A 137 4.89 10.28 -26.05
N VAL A 138 3.82 9.78 -25.44
CA VAL A 138 2.90 8.82 -26.05
C VAL A 138 2.34 9.37 -27.37
N THR A 139 1.85 10.61 -27.34
CA THR A 139 1.24 11.25 -28.50
C THR A 139 2.20 11.37 -29.70
N GLU A 140 3.46 11.74 -29.46
CA GLU A 140 4.46 11.91 -30.53
C GLU A 140 4.97 10.55 -31.05
N LEU A 141 5.15 9.56 -30.17
CA LEU A 141 5.56 8.22 -30.59
C LEU A 141 4.48 7.55 -31.44
N GLN A 142 3.20 7.69 -31.09
CA GLN A 142 2.07 7.18 -31.89
C GLN A 142 2.02 7.76 -33.31
N ARG A 143 2.45 9.01 -33.50
CA ARG A 143 2.48 9.68 -34.82
C ARG A 143 3.68 9.27 -35.68
N THR A 144 4.68 8.64 -35.07
CA THR A 144 5.94 8.30 -35.73
C THR A 144 5.83 6.94 -36.41
N LYS A 145 5.80 6.93 -37.75
CA LYS A 145 5.51 5.74 -38.57
C LYS A 145 6.57 4.63 -38.54
N GLU A 146 7.75 4.89 -37.98
CA GLU A 146 8.92 3.99 -38.04
C GLU A 146 9.36 3.44 -36.67
N LEU A 147 8.55 3.60 -35.63
CA LEU A 147 8.87 3.05 -34.30
C LEU A 147 8.38 1.61 -34.15
N PRO A 148 9.13 0.76 -33.42
CA PRO A 148 8.65 -0.55 -33.01
C PRO A 148 7.34 -0.42 -32.22
N GLU A 149 6.37 -1.29 -32.50
CA GLU A 149 5.08 -1.35 -31.77
C GLU A 149 5.29 -1.61 -30.26
N THR A 150 6.36 -2.33 -29.90
CA THR A 150 6.78 -2.54 -28.52
C THR A 150 7.13 -1.24 -27.82
N PHE A 151 7.71 -0.26 -28.52
CA PHE A 151 8.08 1.03 -27.94
C PHE A 151 6.84 1.87 -27.61
N ILE A 152 5.87 1.88 -28.53
CA ILE A 152 4.60 2.60 -28.36
C ILE A 152 3.82 1.99 -27.18
N SER A 153 3.60 0.66 -27.21
CA SER A 153 2.90 -0.05 -26.12
C SER A 153 3.61 0.08 -24.76
N ASN A 154 4.94 -0.01 -24.72
CA ASN A 154 5.71 0.23 -23.49
C ASN A 154 5.44 1.63 -22.91
N THR A 155 5.34 2.65 -23.77
CA THR A 155 5.11 4.04 -23.33
C THR A 155 3.68 4.23 -22.83
N GLU A 156 2.68 3.66 -23.51
CA GLU A 156 1.28 3.68 -23.08
C GLU A 156 1.10 3.00 -21.71
N ASP A 157 1.76 1.86 -21.50
CA ASP A 157 1.74 1.17 -20.20
C ASP A 157 2.36 2.03 -19.08
N ILE A 158 3.45 2.75 -19.37
CA ILE A 158 4.09 3.67 -18.42
C ILE A 158 3.13 4.81 -18.05
N GLU A 159 2.43 5.39 -19.03
CA GLU A 159 1.42 6.43 -18.80
C GLU A 159 0.27 5.91 -17.92
N ASP A 160 -0.32 4.75 -18.25
CA ASP A 160 -1.40 4.12 -17.46
C ASP A 160 -0.94 3.82 -16.03
N MET A 161 0.23 3.22 -15.86
CA MET A 161 0.78 2.90 -14.54
C MET A 161 1.01 4.16 -13.70
N SER A 162 1.54 5.23 -14.29
CA SER A 162 1.73 6.52 -13.63
C SER A 162 0.39 7.10 -13.15
N GLU A 163 -0.62 7.12 -14.02
CA GLU A 163 -1.96 7.62 -13.68
C GLU A 163 -2.60 6.80 -12.54
N ARG A 164 -2.45 5.48 -12.58
CA ARG A 164 -2.95 4.57 -11.54
C ARG A 164 -2.26 4.78 -10.20
N LEU A 165 -0.95 5.00 -10.19
CA LEU A 165 -0.21 5.34 -8.97
C LEU A 165 -0.69 6.68 -8.39
N GLN A 166 -0.93 7.67 -9.24
CA GLN A 166 -1.42 8.97 -8.82
C GLN A 166 -2.81 8.86 -8.19
N LYS A 167 -3.77 8.23 -8.89
CA LYS A 167 -5.13 7.98 -8.37
C LYS A 167 -5.10 7.20 -7.05
N PHE A 168 -4.21 6.21 -6.95
CA PHE A 168 -4.02 5.45 -5.73
C PHE A 168 -3.61 6.37 -4.57
N LEU A 169 -2.54 7.16 -4.74
CA LEU A 169 -2.04 8.05 -3.70
C LEU A 169 -3.05 9.14 -3.33
N GLU A 170 -3.76 9.73 -4.29
CA GLU A 170 -4.81 10.72 -4.02
C GLU A 170 -5.93 10.14 -3.14
N SER A 171 -6.36 8.90 -3.42
CA SER A 171 -7.43 8.23 -2.68
C SER A 171 -7.04 7.93 -1.22
N HIS A 172 -5.74 7.69 -0.98
CA HIS A 172 -5.20 7.36 0.33
C HIS A 172 -4.68 8.58 1.10
N PHE A 173 -4.18 9.60 0.40
CA PHE A 173 -3.75 10.86 0.99
C PHE A 173 -4.91 11.56 1.72
N LYS A 174 -6.10 11.59 1.09
CA LYS A 174 -7.33 12.10 1.74
C LYS A 174 -7.67 11.36 3.04
N LYS A 175 -7.37 10.07 3.12
CA LYS A 175 -7.64 9.26 4.33
C LYS A 175 -6.61 9.54 5.44
N ILE A 176 -5.35 9.80 5.07
CA ILE A 176 -4.26 10.05 6.01
C ILE A 176 -4.33 11.48 6.58
N SER A 177 -4.76 12.48 5.80
CA SER A 177 -4.84 13.88 6.23
C SER A 177 -5.98 14.21 7.21
N HIS A 178 -6.87 13.26 7.48
CA HIS A 178 -8.00 13.40 8.41
C HIS A 178 -7.86 12.55 9.68
N THR A 179 -6.68 11.99 9.94
CA THR A 179 -6.32 11.29 11.18
C THR A 179 -5.34 12.14 11.97
#